data_AF-A0A168JRY3-F1
#
_entry.id   AF-A0A168JRY3-F1
#
_cell.length_a   1.000
_cell.length_b   1.000
_cell.length_c   1.000
_cell.angle_alpha   90.00
_cell.angle_beta   90.00
_cell.angle_gamma   90.00
#
_symmetry.space_group_name_H-M   'P 1'
#
loop_
_entity.id
_entity.type
_entity.pdbx_description
1 polymer ?
#
loop_
_entity_poly.entity_id
_entity_poly.type
_entity_poly.pdbx_seq_one_letter_code
_entity_poly.pdbx_strand_id
1 'polypeptide(L)' 'MAHSNVWNSHPKSFGKGSRQCRVCAHRAGLIRKYNLNVCRQCFREYANDIGFHKYR' A
#
# COMPACT_ATOMS: atom_id res chain seq x y z
N MET A 1 -1.53 -0.63 33.42
CA MET A 1 -1.04 -1.68 32.49
C MET A 1 -2.15 -2.30 31.61
N ALA A 2 -3.35 -1.70 31.47
CA ALA A 2 -4.39 -2.22 30.57
C ALA A 2 -4.24 -1.74 29.11
N HIS A 3 -3.77 -0.50 28.91
CA HIS A 3 -3.62 0.11 27.58
C HIS A 3 -2.63 -0.63 26.66
N SER A 4 -1.56 -1.21 27.22
CA SER A 4 -0.58 -2.00 26.48
C SER A 4 -1.18 -3.27 25.88
N ASN A 5 -2.17 -3.87 26.55
CA ASN A 5 -2.76 -5.15 26.14
C ASN A 5 -3.88 -4.99 25.10
N VAL A 6 -4.35 -3.76 24.87
CA VAL A 6 -5.48 -3.46 23.96
C VAL A 6 -5.04 -2.71 22.71
N TRP A 7 -3.81 -2.17 22.68
CA TRP A 7 -3.27 -1.43 21.55
C TRP A 7 -3.25 -2.26 20.26
N ASN A 8 -3.90 -1.76 19.20
CA ASN A 8 -3.98 -2.41 17.89
C ASN A 8 -4.49 -3.87 17.93
N SER A 9 -5.37 -4.18 18.88
CA SER A 9 -5.93 -5.52 19.12
C SER A 9 -6.86 -6.02 18.00
N HIS A 10 -7.45 -5.11 17.22
CA HIS A 10 -8.35 -5.49 16.12
C HIS A 10 -7.58 -6.15 14.96
N PRO A 11 -7.92 -7.38 14.56
CA PRO A 11 -7.28 -8.05 13.43
C PRO A 11 -7.49 -7.29 12.12
N LYS A 12 -6.41 -7.06 11.37
CA LYS A 12 -6.44 -6.35 10.08
C LYS A 12 -6.10 -7.32 8.94
N SER A 13 -6.86 -8.39 8.78
CA SER A 13 -6.65 -9.37 7.71
C SER A 13 -7.19 -8.87 6.35
N PHE A 14 -8.23 -8.04 6.35
CA PHE A 14 -8.87 -7.54 5.12
C PHE A 14 -9.17 -6.03 5.14
N GLY A 15 -9.74 -5.53 4.03
CA GLY A 15 -10.08 -4.12 3.86
C GLY A 15 -8.91 -3.20 3.51
N LYS A 16 -9.14 -1.88 3.59
CA LYS A 16 -8.12 -0.86 3.27
C LYS A 16 -7.04 -0.78 4.35
N GLY A 17 -7.39 -1.04 5.61
CA GLY A 17 -6.47 -0.97 6.75
C GLY A 17 -5.47 -2.13 6.85
N SER A 18 -5.71 -3.24 6.14
CA SER A 18 -4.82 -4.41 6.14
C SER A 18 -3.62 -4.29 5.21
N ARG A 19 -3.61 -3.27 4.34
CA ARG A 19 -2.61 -3.13 3.28
C ARG A 19 -2.03 -1.73 3.31
N GLN A 20 -0.79 -1.63 2.86
CA GLN A 20 -0.08 -0.37 2.73
C GLN A 20 0.85 -0.42 1.53
N CYS A 21 1.20 0.75 1.00
CA CYS A 21 2.21 0.88 -0.02
C CYS A 21 3.55 0.33 0.46
N ARG A 22 4.22 -0.49 -0.36
CA ARG A 22 5.55 -1.01 -0.05
C ARG A 22 6.65 0.07 0.03
N VAL A 23 6.41 1.25 -0.53
CA VAL A 23 7.39 2.36 -0.57
C VAL A 23 7.13 3.36 0.57
N CYS A 24 5.94 3.96 0.62
CA CYS A 24 5.64 5.07 1.53
C CYS A 24 4.72 4.71 2.71
N ALA A 25 4.35 3.43 2.87
CA ALA A 25 3.38 2.95 3.87
C ALA A 25 1.98 3.61 3.82
N HIS A 26 1.69 4.45 2.84
CA HIS A 26 0.37 5.06 2.67
C HIS A 26 -0.67 3.98 2.30
N ARG A 27 -1.86 4.06 2.92
CA ARG A 27 -2.91 3.02 2.76
C ARG A 27 -3.93 3.34 1.67
N ALA A 28 -4.08 4.60 1.29
CA ALA A 28 -5.04 4.99 0.26
C ALA A 28 -4.43 4.93 -1.15
N GLY A 29 -5.27 4.74 -2.16
CA GLY A 29 -4.83 4.75 -3.57
C GLY A 29 -3.85 3.64 -3.92
N LEU A 30 -3.95 2.48 -3.28
CA LEU A 30 -3.07 1.34 -3.50
C LEU A 30 -3.40 0.63 -4.81
N ILE A 31 -2.42 0.51 -5.71
CA ILE A 31 -2.47 -0.29 -6.92
C ILE A 31 -2.06 -1.72 -6.57
N ARG A 32 -3.02 -2.64 -6.71
CA ARG A 32 -2.88 -4.06 -6.33
C ARG A 32 -2.73 -5.00 -7.53
N LYS A 33 -2.89 -4.48 -8.75
CA LYS A 33 -2.79 -5.28 -9.97
C LYS A 33 -1.36 -5.80 -10.11
N TYR A 34 -1.22 -7.04 -10.57
CA TYR A 34 0.08 -7.71 -10.77
C TYR A 34 0.94 -7.81 -9.49
N ASN A 35 0.31 -7.81 -8.30
CA ASN A 35 0.99 -7.86 -7.00
C ASN A 35 1.99 -6.70 -6.74
N LEU A 36 1.82 -5.56 -7.43
CA LEU A 36 2.68 -4.39 -7.23
C LEU A 36 2.63 -3.86 -5.79
N ASN A 37 1.43 -3.70 -5.23
CA ASN A 37 1.19 -3.18 -3.87
C ASN A 37 1.88 -1.82 -3.63
N VAL A 38 1.72 -0.90 -4.60
CA VAL A 38 2.33 0.43 -4.63
C VAL A 38 1.24 1.51 -4.64
N CYS A 39 1.47 2.65 -3.99
CA CYS A 39 0.55 3.79 -4.01
C CYS A 39 0.51 4.45 -5.41
N ARG A 40 -0.59 5.09 -5.80
CA ARG A 40 -0.70 5.75 -7.11
C ARG A 40 0.36 6.83 -7.40
N GLN A 41 0.85 7.53 -6.36
CA GLN A 41 1.90 8.55 -6.50
C GLN A 41 3.25 7.87 -6.77
N CYS A 42 3.63 6.98 -5.87
CA CYS A 42 4.80 6.11 -5.96
C CYS A 42 4.85 5.36 -7.30
N PHE A 43 3.72 4.85 -7.79
CA PHE A 43 3.68 4.15 -9.08
C PHE A 43 4.04 5.07 -10.24
N ARG A 44 3.64 6.35 -10.22
CA ARG A 44 3.99 7.30 -11.28
C ARG A 44 5.47 7.65 -11.27
N GLU A 45 6.08 7.70 -10.09
CA GLU A 45 7.52 7.94 -9.93
C GLU A 45 8.33 6.77 -10.49
N TYR A 46 7.97 5.53 -10.14
CA TYR A 46 8.70 4.32 -10.53
C TYR A 46 8.18 3.64 -11.80
N ALA A 47 7.18 4.20 -12.50
CA ALA A 47 6.53 3.53 -13.64
C ALA A 47 7.54 3.12 -14.71
N ASN A 48 8.43 4.03 -15.08
CA ASN A 48 9.45 3.79 -16.11
C ASN A 48 10.47 2.74 -15.66
N ASP A 49 10.90 2.77 -14.40
CA ASP A 49 11.88 1.80 -13.86
C ASP A 49 11.30 0.38 -13.77
N ILE A 50 9.99 0.26 -13.54
CA ILE A 50 9.27 -1.02 -13.56
C ILE A 50 9.11 -1.53 -15.00
N GLY A 51 9.26 -0.68 -16.01
CA GLY A 51 9.07 -1.00 -17.43
C GLY A 51 7.69 -0.66 -17.98
N PHE A 52 6.90 0.15 -17.28
CA PHE A 52 5.66 0.71 -17.83
C PHE A 52 5.97 1.96 -18.65
N HIS A 53 5.59 1.94 -19.93
CA HIS A 53 5.72 3.09 -20.84
C HIS A 53 4.36 3.64 -21.27
N LYS A 54 4.28 4.96 -21.38
CA LYS A 54 3.10 5.65 -21.89
C LYS A 54 3.19 5.77 -23.41
N TYR A 55 2.32 5.04 -24.12
CA TYR A 55 2.29 5.04 -25.60
C TYR A 55 1.35 6.09 -26.21
N ARG A 56 0.52 6.75 -25.39
CA ARG A 56 -0.40 7.83 -25.77
C ARG A 56 -0.66 8.74 -24.58
#